data_AF-A0A0F2Q1P9-F1
#
_entry.id   AF-A0A0F2Q1P9-F1
#
_cell.length_a   1.000
_cell.length_b   1.000
_cell.length_c   1.000
_cell.angle_alpha   90.00
_cell.angle_beta   90.00
_cell.angle_gamma   90.00
#
_symmetry.space_group_name_H-M   'P 1'
#
loop_
_entity.id
_entity.type
_entity.pdbx_description
1 polymer ?
#
loop_
_entity_poly.entity_id
_entity_poly.type
_entity_poly.pdbx_seq_one_letter_code
_entity_poly.pdbx_strand_id
1 'polypeptide(L)'
;MKKVFTVLLMGLLLVNFGGSVFAEEGQLINPEDQRAQKMEQRMERRQIKLDIMKEFVDEIHTTNALKMERNTLRNQVIGKHDILIDLYIAAREADNQDALQEANASREQIKELNNEIGDIQKQINDARNAFRDEVQNGNIAVAQGHINSVIDLLTLQNGKIVGKIELLAHIIEILS
;
A
#
# COMPACT_ATOMS: atom_id res chain seq x y z
N MET A 1 -12.47 -60.49 -7.53
CA MET A 1 -12.94 -59.78 -8.75
C MET A 1 -14.25 -60.40 -9.23
N LYS A 2 -15.19 -59.57 -9.72
CA LYS A 2 -16.51 -59.91 -10.34
C LYS A 2 -17.80 -59.81 -9.52
N LYS A 3 -17.80 -59.38 -8.25
CA LYS A 3 -19.07 -59.14 -7.52
C LYS A 3 -19.25 -57.75 -6.89
N VAL A 4 -18.22 -56.90 -6.94
CA VAL A 4 -18.29 -55.54 -6.37
C VAL A 4 -18.55 -54.47 -7.44
N PHE A 5 -18.35 -54.80 -8.73
CA PHE A 5 -18.56 -53.85 -9.84
C PHE A 5 -20.02 -53.78 -10.34
N THR A 6 -20.86 -54.76 -10.03
CA THR A 6 -22.24 -54.82 -10.56
C THR A 6 -23.24 -54.02 -9.73
N VAL A 7 -22.94 -53.76 -8.45
CA VAL A 7 -23.79 -52.95 -7.56
C VAL A 7 -23.57 -51.45 -7.79
N LEU A 8 -22.41 -51.04 -8.30
CA LEU A 8 -22.08 -49.64 -8.56
C LEU A 8 -22.61 -49.14 -9.92
N LEU A 9 -22.92 -50.04 -10.86
CA LEU A 9 -23.50 -49.69 -12.17
C LEU A 9 -25.03 -49.64 -12.18
N MET A 10 -25.70 -50.23 -11.18
CA MET A 10 -27.16 -50.26 -11.08
C MET A 10 -27.73 -49.13 -10.21
N GLY A 11 -26.88 -48.45 -9.42
CA GLY A 11 -27.23 -47.24 -8.66
C GLY A 11 -27.17 -45.92 -9.46
N LEU A 12 -26.68 -45.95 -10.70
CA LEU A 12 -26.54 -44.76 -11.57
C LEU A 12 -27.69 -44.60 -12.59
N LEU A 13 -28.68 -45.50 -12.57
CA LEU A 13 -29.85 -45.45 -13.46
C LEU A 13 -31.16 -45.04 -12.77
N LEU A 14 -31.12 -44.68 -11.48
CA LEU A 14 -32.29 -44.25 -10.69
C LEU A 14 -32.16 -42.82 -10.15
N VAL A 15 -31.52 -41.92 -10.90
CA VAL A 15 -31.62 -40.46 -10.72
C VAL A 15 -31.94 -39.79 -12.05
N ASN A 16 -32.98 -40.30 -12.71
CA ASN A 16 -33.69 -39.62 -13.78
C ASN A 16 -35.17 -39.93 -13.60
N PHE A 17 -36.02 -38.91 -13.65
CA PHE A 17 -37.46 -38.85 -13.35
C PHE A 17 -37.83 -38.49 -11.90
N GLY A 18 -37.99 -37.18 -11.70
CA GLY A 18 -38.60 -36.61 -10.50
C GLY A 18 -38.38 -35.10 -10.34
N GLY A 19 -37.95 -34.38 -11.37
CA GLY A 19 -37.91 -32.91 -11.39
C GLY A 19 -38.98 -32.42 -12.34
N SER A 20 -40.07 -31.91 -11.77
CA SER A 20 -41.07 -31.10 -12.46
C SER A 20 -40.44 -30.15 -13.47
N VAL A 21 -40.89 -30.24 -14.71
CA VAL A 21 -40.68 -29.24 -15.75
C VAL A 21 -41.40 -27.96 -15.30
N PHE A 22 -40.72 -27.17 -14.47
CA PHE A 22 -40.94 -25.74 -14.47
C PHE A 22 -40.19 -25.19 -15.66
N ALA A 23 -40.96 -24.74 -16.65
CA ALA A 23 -40.48 -23.83 -17.66
C ALA A 23 -40.04 -22.54 -16.94
N GLU A 24 -38.75 -22.40 -16.71
CA GLU A 24 -38.13 -21.09 -16.56
C GLU A 24 -37.12 -20.99 -17.70
N GLU A 25 -37.42 -20.06 -18.62
CA GLU A 25 -36.61 -19.71 -19.77
C GLU A 25 -35.15 -19.50 -19.33
N GLY A 26 -34.30 -20.48 -19.62
CA GLY A 26 -32.87 -20.29 -19.62
C GLY A 26 -32.54 -19.28 -20.71
N GLN A 27 -32.52 -17.99 -20.35
CA GLN A 27 -31.93 -16.95 -21.17
C GLN A 27 -30.48 -17.35 -21.45
N LEU A 28 -30.25 -17.86 -22.65
CA LEU A 28 -28.94 -17.98 -23.25
C LEU A 28 -28.40 -16.55 -23.35
N ILE A 29 -27.66 -16.09 -22.34
CA ILE A 29 -27.01 -14.77 -22.41
C ILE A 29 -26.06 -14.82 -23.60
N ASN A 30 -26.39 -14.09 -24.66
CA ASN A 30 -25.62 -14.03 -25.89
C ASN A 30 -24.18 -13.58 -25.56
N PRO A 31 -23.13 -14.23 -26.07
CA PRO A 31 -21.74 -13.77 -25.88
C PRO A 31 -21.52 -12.31 -26.27
N GLU A 32 -22.34 -11.76 -27.18
CA GLU A 32 -22.36 -10.33 -27.53
C GLU A 32 -22.96 -9.46 -26.41
N ASP A 33 -24.04 -9.90 -25.75
CA ASP A 33 -24.65 -9.20 -24.62
C ASP A 33 -23.72 -9.19 -23.39
N GLN A 34 -22.98 -10.28 -23.15
CA GLN A 34 -21.94 -10.31 -22.11
C GLN A 34 -20.78 -9.34 -22.39
N ARG A 35 -20.43 -9.13 -23.67
CA ARG A 35 -19.38 -8.18 -24.07
C ARG A 35 -19.89 -6.74 -23.94
N ALA A 36 -21.14 -6.49 -24.34
CA ALA A 36 -21.78 -5.19 -24.19
C ALA A 36 -21.89 -4.79 -22.71
N GLN A 37 -22.41 -5.67 -21.84
CA GLN A 37 -22.49 -5.43 -20.39
C GLN A 37 -21.12 -5.20 -19.74
N LYS A 38 -20.08 -5.97 -20.12
CA LYS A 38 -18.71 -5.74 -19.62
C LYS A 38 -18.13 -4.41 -20.11
N MET A 39 -18.48 -3.96 -21.31
CA MET A 39 -18.03 -2.69 -21.86
C MET A 39 -18.72 -1.52 -21.15
N GLU A 40 -20.03 -1.63 -20.90
CA GLU A 40 -20.82 -0.64 -20.17
C GLU A 40 -20.33 -0.47 -18.73
N GLN A 41 -20.15 -1.58 -17.99
CA GLN A 41 -19.57 -1.55 -16.64
C GLN A 41 -18.16 -0.92 -16.60
N ARG A 42 -17.36 -1.09 -17.67
CA ARG A 42 -16.04 -0.45 -17.77
C ARG A 42 -16.17 1.05 -17.99
N MET A 43 -17.15 1.50 -18.77
CA MET A 43 -17.39 2.92 -19.03
C MET A 43 -17.91 3.62 -17.78
N GLU A 44 -18.85 3.02 -17.05
CA GLU A 44 -19.34 3.55 -15.77
C GLU A 44 -18.22 3.69 -14.73
N ARG A 45 -17.38 2.65 -14.56
CA ARG A 45 -16.23 2.71 -13.66
C ARG A 45 -15.23 3.80 -14.05
N ARG A 46 -15.05 4.04 -15.35
CA ARG A 46 -14.18 5.13 -15.84
C ARG A 46 -14.78 6.49 -15.53
N GLN A 47 -16.09 6.65 -15.70
CA GLN A 47 -16.78 7.90 -15.41
C GLN A 47 -16.71 8.22 -13.91
N ILE A 48 -17.05 7.26 -13.05
CA ILE A 48 -16.93 7.39 -11.59
C ILE A 48 -15.50 7.77 -11.20
N LYS A 49 -14.49 7.09 -11.77
CA LYS A 49 -13.08 7.41 -11.52
C LYS A 49 -12.74 8.85 -11.94
N LEU A 50 -13.23 9.32 -13.08
CA LEU A 50 -12.99 10.69 -13.55
C LEU A 50 -13.65 11.72 -12.64
N ASP A 51 -14.86 11.45 -12.17
CA ASP A 51 -15.59 12.37 -11.30
C ASP A 51 -14.92 12.47 -9.93
N ILE A 52 -14.47 11.35 -9.36
CA ILE A 52 -13.63 11.32 -8.15
C ILE A 52 -12.32 12.09 -8.38
N MET A 53 -11.66 11.89 -9.52
CA MET A 53 -10.41 12.59 -9.83
C MET A 53 -10.59 14.10 -9.95
N LYS A 54 -11.76 14.56 -10.41
CA LYS A 54 -12.08 16.00 -10.46
C LYS A 54 -12.35 16.55 -9.06
N GLU A 55 -13.08 15.79 -8.24
CA GLU A 55 -13.44 16.21 -6.88
C GLU A 55 -12.21 16.35 -5.98
N PHE A 56 -11.29 15.38 -6.00
CA PHE A 56 -10.13 15.33 -5.11
C PHE A 56 -8.81 15.72 -5.81
N VAL A 57 -8.89 16.55 -6.85
CA VAL A 57 -7.74 16.82 -7.74
C VAL A 57 -6.57 17.45 -6.97
N ASP A 58 -6.87 18.41 -6.10
CA ASP A 58 -5.86 19.17 -5.35
C ASP A 58 -5.20 18.30 -4.28
N GLU A 59 -5.97 17.47 -3.59
CA GLU A 59 -5.48 16.54 -2.58
C GLU A 59 -4.64 15.43 -3.19
N ILE A 60 -5.01 14.94 -4.38
CA ILE A 60 -4.21 13.99 -5.15
C ILE A 60 -2.87 14.63 -5.56
N HIS A 61 -2.89 15.87 -6.05
CA HIS A 61 -1.67 16.60 -6.39
C HIS A 61 -0.77 16.80 -5.17
N THR A 62 -1.34 17.22 -4.04
CA THR A 62 -0.64 17.43 -2.77
C THR A 62 -0.02 16.12 -2.27
N THR A 63 -0.80 15.04 -2.26
CA THR A 63 -0.34 13.69 -1.92
C THR A 63 0.83 13.25 -2.80
N ASN A 64 0.78 13.55 -4.11
CA ASN A 64 1.86 13.21 -5.03
C ASN A 64 3.11 14.07 -4.82
N ALA A 65 2.96 15.37 -4.54
CA ALA A 65 4.07 16.25 -4.18
C ALA A 65 4.81 15.74 -2.94
N LEU A 66 4.08 15.39 -1.88
CA LEU A 66 4.66 14.83 -0.65
C LEU A 66 5.38 13.50 -0.89
N LYS A 67 4.86 12.64 -1.79
CA LYS A 67 5.56 11.40 -2.18
C LYS A 67 6.85 11.67 -2.95
N MET A 68 6.87 12.67 -3.84
CA MET A 68 8.07 13.06 -4.57
C MET A 68 9.14 13.60 -3.61
N GLU A 69 8.74 14.51 -2.72
CA GLU A 69 9.61 15.03 -1.65
C GLU A 69 10.20 13.88 -0.83
N ARG A 70 9.38 12.93 -0.39
CA ARG A 70 9.85 11.75 0.35
C ARG A 70 10.92 10.96 -0.38
N ASN A 71 10.77 10.78 -1.69
CA ASN A 71 11.76 10.07 -2.50
C ASN A 71 13.08 10.84 -2.54
N THR A 72 13.03 12.17 -2.67
CA THR A 72 14.21 13.03 -2.56
C THR A 72 14.89 12.89 -1.19
N LEU A 73 14.12 12.91 -0.11
CA LEU A 73 14.65 12.71 1.25
C LEU A 73 15.29 11.32 1.42
N ARG A 74 14.68 10.26 0.88
CA ARG A 74 15.25 8.91 0.90
C ARG A 74 16.58 8.83 0.15
N ASN A 75 16.72 9.54 -0.98
CA ASN A 75 17.99 9.60 -1.69
C ASN A 75 19.08 10.27 -0.83
N GLN A 76 18.74 11.32 -0.07
CA GLN A 76 19.69 11.93 0.87
C GLN A 76 20.09 10.97 1.99
N VAL A 77 19.13 10.21 2.55
CA VAL A 77 19.42 9.17 3.55
C VAL A 77 20.40 8.13 3.00
N ILE A 78 20.19 7.66 1.77
CA ILE A 78 21.07 6.69 1.11
C ILE A 78 22.48 7.27 0.95
N GLY A 79 22.59 8.49 0.41
CA GLY A 79 23.89 9.14 0.23
C GLY A 79 24.66 9.33 1.55
N LYS A 80 23.96 9.67 2.64
CA LYS A 80 24.60 9.75 3.97
C LYS A 80 25.02 8.39 4.54
N HIS A 81 24.24 7.34 4.30
CA HIS A 81 24.63 5.99 4.72
C HIS A 81 25.89 5.52 3.99
N ASP A 82 26.03 5.85 2.72
CA ASP A 82 27.22 5.54 1.92
C ASP A 82 28.48 6.14 2.55
N ILE A 83 28.45 7.45 2.84
CA ILE A 83 29.54 8.17 3.52
C ILE A 83 29.85 7.55 4.90
N LEU A 84 28.80 7.22 5.67
CA LEU A 84 28.98 6.67 7.01
C LEU A 84 29.71 5.33 7.02
N ILE A 85 29.52 4.48 6.00
CA ILE A 85 30.22 3.19 5.92
C ILE A 85 31.73 3.41 5.93
N ASP A 86 32.22 4.32 5.09
CA ASP A 86 33.64 4.64 5.00
C ASP A 86 34.18 5.24 6.31
N LEU A 87 33.43 6.17 6.92
CA LEU A 87 33.81 6.80 8.19
C LEU A 87 33.86 5.80 9.35
N TYR A 88 32.92 4.85 9.41
CA TYR A 88 32.94 3.80 10.43
C TYR A 88 34.14 2.85 10.28
N ILE A 89 34.54 2.55 9.05
CA ILE A 89 35.74 1.75 8.78
C ILE A 89 36.97 2.52 9.28
N ALA A 90 37.13 3.77 8.87
CA ALA A 90 38.26 4.61 9.27
C ALA A 90 38.35 4.79 10.80
N ALA A 91 37.23 5.08 11.46
CA ALA A 91 37.19 5.25 12.91
C ALA A 91 37.57 3.96 13.67
N ARG A 92 37.20 2.78 13.14
CA ARG A 92 37.61 1.49 13.72
C ARG A 92 39.07 1.17 13.48
N GLU A 93 39.61 1.47 12.30
CA GLU A 93 41.03 1.28 12.00
C GLU A 93 41.92 2.18 12.87
N ALA A 94 41.42 3.37 13.22
CA ALA A 94 42.08 4.32 14.13
C ALA A 94 41.85 4.05 15.63
N ASP A 95 41.07 3.00 15.99
CA ASP A 95 40.67 2.68 17.37
C ASP A 95 40.03 3.85 18.14
N ASN A 96 39.26 4.71 17.44
CA ASN A 96 38.60 5.88 18.03
C ASN A 96 37.29 5.49 18.73
N GLN A 97 37.40 4.81 19.87
CA GLN A 97 36.25 4.28 20.62
C GLN A 97 35.31 5.37 21.14
N ASP A 98 35.84 6.54 21.51
CA ASP A 98 35.02 7.65 22.04
C ASP A 98 34.05 8.18 20.97
N ALA A 99 34.55 8.44 19.75
CA ALA A 99 33.70 8.88 18.63
C ALA A 99 32.67 7.81 18.23
N LEU A 100 33.07 6.53 18.22
CA LEU A 100 32.16 5.41 17.95
C LEU A 100 31.06 5.29 19.01
N GLN A 101 31.39 5.55 20.28
CA GLN A 101 30.44 5.51 21.38
C GLN A 101 29.46 6.69 21.32
N GLU A 102 29.95 7.90 21.04
CA GLU A 102 29.11 9.09 20.87
C GLU A 102 28.13 8.91 19.70
N ALA A 103 28.61 8.39 18.57
CA ALA A 103 27.79 8.07 17.41
C ALA A 103 26.67 7.06 17.70
N ASN A 104 26.83 6.16 18.68
CA ASN A 104 25.82 5.15 19.00
C ASN A 104 24.53 5.77 19.59
N ALA A 105 24.61 6.88 20.32
CA ALA A 105 23.43 7.55 20.85
C ALA A 105 22.48 8.01 19.71
N SER A 106 23.05 8.64 18.67
CA SER A 106 22.32 9.06 17.47
C SER A 106 21.76 7.87 16.68
N ARG A 107 22.44 6.71 16.71
CA ARG A 107 21.93 5.48 16.05
C ARG A 107 20.68 4.92 16.72
N GLU A 108 20.61 4.93 18.05
CA GLU A 108 19.41 4.48 18.76
C GLU A 108 18.22 5.40 18.46
N GLN A 109 18.44 6.72 18.42
CA GLN A 109 17.40 7.68 18.00
C GLN A 109 16.94 7.43 16.54
N ILE A 110 17.87 7.12 15.62
CA ILE A 110 17.51 6.73 14.25
C ILE A 110 16.65 5.46 14.23
N LYS A 111 16.93 4.49 15.10
CA LYS A 111 16.15 3.25 15.20
C LYS A 111 14.72 3.53 15.69
N GLU A 112 14.56 4.39 16.68
CA GLU A 112 13.26 4.87 17.14
C GLU A 112 12.48 5.56 16.01
N LEU A 113 13.11 6.50 15.29
CA LEU A 113 12.51 7.15 14.13
C LEU A 113 12.08 6.16 13.04
N ASN A 114 12.88 5.12 12.77
CA ASN A 114 12.50 4.11 11.78
C ASN A 114 11.24 3.32 12.19
N ASN A 115 11.10 3.03 13.48
CA ASN A 115 9.91 2.37 14.01
C ASN A 115 8.67 3.27 13.85
N GLU A 116 8.79 4.54 14.26
CA GLU A 116 7.73 5.53 14.12
C GLU A 116 7.31 5.73 12.65
N ILE A 117 8.29 5.83 11.72
CA ILE A 117 8.03 5.91 10.28
C ILE A 117 7.26 4.67 9.79
N GLY A 118 7.58 3.49 10.32
CA GLY A 118 6.89 2.24 10.02
C GLY A 118 5.44 2.25 10.48
N ASP A 119 5.16 2.76 11.68
CA ASP A 119 3.80 2.85 12.19
C ASP A 119 2.97 3.93 11.48
N ILE A 120 3.57 5.09 11.16
CA ILE A 120 2.94 6.11 10.31
C ILE A 120 2.59 5.50 8.94
N GLN A 121 3.47 4.67 8.37
CA GLN A 121 3.21 4.04 7.08
C GLN A 121 2.00 3.09 7.12
N LYS A 122 1.75 2.40 8.24
CA LYS A 122 0.54 1.59 8.43
C LYS A 122 -0.69 2.48 8.46
N GLN A 123 -0.67 3.54 9.27
CA GLN A 123 -1.79 4.50 9.37
C GLN A 123 -2.12 5.15 8.01
N ILE A 124 -1.10 5.48 7.20
CA ILE A 124 -1.30 5.98 5.82
C ILE A 124 -2.05 4.96 4.96
N ASN A 125 -1.71 3.68 5.08
CA ASN A 125 -2.37 2.63 4.29
C ASN A 125 -3.82 2.45 4.74
N ASP A 126 -4.07 2.47 6.05
CA ASP A 126 -5.42 2.36 6.61
C ASP A 126 -6.30 3.54 6.17
N ALA A 127 -5.79 4.77 6.28
CA ALA A 127 -6.49 5.98 5.84
C ALA A 127 -6.76 5.98 4.32
N ARG A 128 -5.85 5.46 3.50
CA ARG A 128 -6.07 5.30 2.05
C ARG A 128 -7.14 4.27 1.72
N ASN A 129 -7.19 3.17 2.46
CA ASN A 129 -8.23 2.16 2.28
C ASN A 129 -9.58 2.75 2.66
N ALA A 130 -9.67 3.43 3.81
CA ALA A 130 -10.88 4.12 4.24
C ALA A 130 -11.35 5.18 3.22
N PHE A 131 -10.43 6.01 2.71
CA PHE A 131 -10.74 6.96 1.62
C PHE A 131 -11.36 6.25 0.41
N ARG A 132 -10.76 5.14 -0.02
CA ARG A 132 -11.25 4.39 -1.18
C ARG A 132 -12.64 3.80 -0.93
N ASP A 133 -12.90 3.28 0.26
CA ASP A 133 -14.17 2.67 0.62
C ASP A 133 -15.28 3.74 0.69
N GLU A 134 -15.02 4.88 1.33
CA GLU A 134 -15.99 5.98 1.41
C GLU A 134 -16.30 6.60 0.05
N VAL A 135 -15.30 6.69 -0.83
CA VAL A 135 -15.51 7.11 -2.21
C VAL A 135 -16.40 6.12 -2.97
N GLN A 136 -16.21 4.82 -2.78
CA GLN A 136 -17.07 3.80 -3.41
C GLN A 136 -18.50 3.83 -2.89
N ASN A 137 -18.69 4.21 -1.63
CA ASN A 137 -19.99 4.36 -1.00
C ASN A 137 -20.68 5.70 -1.30
N GLY A 138 -20.01 6.62 -2.01
CA GLY A 138 -20.54 7.95 -2.34
C GLY A 138 -20.52 8.94 -1.17
N ASN A 139 -19.82 8.62 -0.08
CA ASN A 139 -19.72 9.46 1.13
C ASN A 139 -18.60 10.50 0.98
N ILE A 140 -18.77 11.45 0.07
CA ILE A 140 -17.71 12.40 -0.32
C ILE A 140 -17.15 13.21 0.85
N ALA A 141 -18.01 13.69 1.76
CA ALA A 141 -17.56 14.46 2.93
C ALA A 141 -16.67 13.64 3.89
N VAL A 142 -16.95 12.35 4.05
CA VAL A 142 -16.15 11.45 4.90
C VAL A 142 -14.84 11.09 4.20
N ALA A 143 -14.91 10.80 2.89
CA ALA A 143 -13.75 10.60 2.05
C ALA A 143 -12.77 11.79 2.12
N GLN A 144 -13.28 13.03 2.08
CA GLN A 144 -12.46 14.24 2.25
C GLN A 144 -11.65 14.22 3.56
N GLY A 145 -12.27 13.80 4.66
CA GLY A 145 -11.58 13.64 5.94
C GLY A 145 -10.42 12.64 5.87
N HIS A 146 -10.62 11.50 5.21
CA HIS A 146 -9.59 10.48 5.07
C HIS A 146 -8.44 10.91 4.17
N ILE A 147 -8.69 11.59 3.04
CA ILE A 147 -7.59 12.07 2.18
C ILE A 147 -6.79 13.19 2.85
N ASN A 148 -7.43 14.07 3.63
CA ASN A 148 -6.73 15.07 4.44
C ASN A 148 -5.85 14.38 5.50
N SER A 149 -6.36 13.35 6.17
CA SER A 149 -5.55 12.54 7.09
C SER A 149 -4.34 11.90 6.40
N VAL A 150 -4.49 11.43 5.16
CA VAL A 150 -3.35 10.92 4.37
C VAL A 150 -2.31 12.01 4.12
N ILE A 151 -2.73 13.24 3.82
CA ILE A 151 -1.83 14.38 3.62
C ILE A 151 -1.06 14.71 4.91
N ASP A 152 -1.75 14.78 6.05
CA ASP A 152 -1.15 15.07 7.35
C ASP A 152 -0.13 13.99 7.73
N LEU A 153 -0.49 12.72 7.57
CA LEU A 153 0.40 11.60 7.87
C LEU A 153 1.62 11.54 6.94
N LEU A 154 1.46 11.88 5.65
CA LEU A 154 2.59 11.98 4.72
C LEU A 154 3.53 13.13 5.10
N THR A 155 2.98 14.27 5.50
CA THR A 155 3.76 15.42 5.99
C THR A 155 4.54 15.04 7.24
N LEU A 156 3.89 14.39 8.21
CA LEU A 156 4.53 13.90 9.42
C LEU A 156 5.63 12.88 9.09
N GLN A 157 5.38 11.95 8.17
CA GLN A 157 6.37 10.96 7.74
C GLN A 157 7.61 11.64 7.12
N ASN A 158 7.42 12.64 6.27
CA ASN A 158 8.52 13.40 5.67
C ASN A 158 9.33 14.12 6.76
N GLY A 159 8.67 14.77 7.72
CA GLY A 159 9.34 15.41 8.86
C GLY A 159 10.19 14.44 9.68
N LYS A 160 9.71 13.21 9.92
CA LYS A 160 10.50 12.16 10.60
C LYS A 160 11.72 11.72 9.78
N ILE A 161 11.62 11.69 8.46
CA ILE A 161 12.76 11.39 7.58
C ILE A 161 13.77 12.53 7.60
N VAL A 162 13.33 13.80 7.67
CA VAL A 162 14.24 14.95 7.85
C VAL A 162 15.00 14.82 9.17
N GLY A 163 14.32 14.52 10.29
CA GLY A 163 15.01 14.28 11.56
C GLY A 163 16.04 13.14 11.49
N LYS A 164 15.74 12.08 10.73
CA LYS A 164 16.72 11.01 10.47
C LYS A 164 17.93 11.52 9.68
N ILE A 165 17.73 12.38 8.68
CA ILE A 165 18.82 12.98 7.89
C ILE A 165 19.73 13.84 8.77
N GLU A 166 19.15 14.59 9.71
CA GLU A 166 19.90 15.41 10.69
C GLU A 166 20.76 14.54 11.60
N LEU A 167 20.20 13.46 12.16
CA LEU A 167 20.97 12.52 12.98
C LEU A 167 22.10 11.84 12.20
N LEU A 168 21.86 11.49 10.94
CA LEU A 168 22.92 10.95 10.08
C LEU A 168 24.01 11.98 9.83
N ALA A 169 23.66 13.26 9.65
CA ALA A 169 24.64 14.33 9.50
C ALA A 169 25.46 14.54 10.77
N HIS A 170 24.83 14.48 11.94
CA HIS A 170 25.52 14.55 13.22
C HIS A 170 26.51 13.38 13.39
N ILE A 171 26.14 12.16 13.03
CA ILE A 171 27.05 11.01 13.08
C ILE A 171 28.24 11.23 12.14
N ILE A 172 28.01 11.76 10.93
CA ILE A 172 29.09 12.08 9.99
C ILE A 172 30.06 13.07 10.63
N GLU A 173 29.58 14.12 11.30
CA GLU A 173 30.41 15.13 11.98
C GLU A 173 31.23 14.53 13.13
N ILE A 174 30.69 13.58 13.89
CA ILE A 174 31.43 12.90 14.97
C ILE A 174 32.57 12.04 14.42
N LEU A 175 32.36 11.41 13.25
CA LEU A 175 33.28 10.40 12.71
C LEU A 175 34.28 10.93 11.67
N SER A 176 34.06 12.14 11.16
CA SER A 176 34.95 12.83 10.20
C SER A 176 36.13 13.51 10.87
#